data_AF-A0A2A2YE34-F1
#
_entry.id   AF-A0A2A2YE34-F1
#
_cell.length_a   1.000
_cell.length_b   1.000
_cell.length_c   1.000
_cell.angle_alpha   90.00
_cell.angle_beta   90.00
_cell.angle_gamma   90.00
#
_symmetry.space_group_name_H-M   'P 1'
#
loop_
_entity.id
_entity.type
_entity.pdbx_description
1 polymer ?
#
loop_
_entity_poly.entity_id
_entity_poly.type
_entity_poly.pdbx_seq_one_letter_code
_entity_poly.pdbx_strand_id
1 'polypeptide(L)'
;MFDDMFSSSRGPGVIGTGLALVVLVGFGSLYLLVFDEEMQGGDKTIESIIRDQGGQIESYEKSIIMQKDTIEKSKERVKLSDEVVGLERQIALRQTRIDEMKTEISEADTSIATMQSEWEIYKAAYRKAERARAIGEKLPELTTKSGVTYKGVKINKIDDLRINIGHADGSKAIAWNEMPNDLADRFQFTKELADALYKQEHTVVAGLGAAADMTEIRGSIDFINSKIRESEGFYNSKAQDHSQAQARIQGLENKIQGLQNAIAAEVNKAGLRQTPRYRSQIQDCQDAIEAEGAKIRSFPEYQTQYRAERTKREAEVKALQLRLRTLEMEAQKKPK
;
A
#
# COMPACT_ATOMS: atom_id res chain seq x y z
N MET A 1 -7.01 -100.82 -49.06
CA MET A 1 -5.55 -100.98 -48.90
C MET A 1 -5.16 -100.58 -47.48
N PHE A 2 -5.72 -101.29 -46.48
CA PHE A 2 -5.45 -101.05 -45.05
C PHE A 2 -5.52 -102.34 -44.21
N ASP A 3 -5.48 -103.51 -44.85
CA ASP A 3 -5.61 -104.82 -44.18
C ASP A 3 -4.33 -105.68 -44.25
N ASP A 4 -3.18 -105.08 -44.58
CA ASP A 4 -1.92 -105.82 -44.69
C ASP A 4 -0.77 -105.25 -43.84
N MET A 5 -1.11 -104.51 -42.76
CA MET A 5 -0.11 -103.94 -41.84
C MET A 5 -0.09 -104.57 -40.44
N PHE A 6 -0.81 -105.69 -40.23
CA PHE A 6 -0.90 -106.33 -38.90
C PHE A 6 -0.53 -107.81 -38.83
N SER A 7 0.10 -108.40 -39.86
CA SER A 7 0.67 -109.75 -39.71
C SER A 7 2.04 -109.89 -40.37
N SER A 8 3.10 -109.46 -39.68
CA SER A 8 4.41 -110.08 -39.84
C SER A 8 5.26 -109.90 -38.58
N SER A 9 5.38 -110.99 -37.84
CA SER A 9 6.31 -111.16 -36.74
C SER A 9 7.72 -111.36 -37.30
N ARG A 10 8.58 -110.33 -37.10
CA ARG A 10 10.07 -110.27 -37.18
C ARG A 10 10.60 -109.26 -38.21
N GLY A 11 10.68 -108.00 -37.78
CA GLY A 11 11.32 -106.83 -38.40
C GLY A 11 11.06 -105.62 -37.49
N PRO A 12 11.95 -104.61 -37.34
CA PRO A 12 11.96 -103.71 -36.18
C PRO A 12 10.60 -103.04 -36.00
N GLY A 13 9.87 -103.50 -34.99
CA GLY A 13 8.47 -103.15 -34.78
C GLY A 13 8.29 -101.71 -34.39
N VAL A 14 7.04 -101.26 -34.42
CA VAL A 14 6.52 -99.93 -34.06
C VAL A 14 7.14 -99.36 -32.75
N ILE A 15 7.59 -100.23 -31.84
CA ILE A 15 8.29 -99.90 -30.60
C ILE A 15 9.70 -99.31 -30.84
N GLY A 16 10.46 -99.84 -31.81
CA GLY A 16 11.80 -99.34 -32.16
C GLY A 16 11.77 -97.95 -32.80
N THR A 17 10.77 -97.69 -33.64
CA THR A 17 10.55 -96.38 -34.27
C THR A 17 10.07 -95.34 -33.24
N GLY A 18 9.24 -95.73 -32.28
CA GLY A 18 8.84 -94.88 -31.16
C GLY A 18 10.01 -94.51 -30.25
N LEU A 19 10.90 -95.46 -29.93
CA LEU A 19 12.08 -95.21 -29.11
C LEU A 19 13.10 -94.31 -29.82
N ALA A 20 13.27 -94.46 -31.14
CA ALA A 20 14.14 -93.59 -31.94
C ALA A 20 13.65 -92.13 -31.94
N LEU A 21 12.34 -91.90 -32.04
CA LEU A 21 11.74 -90.56 -31.94
C LEU A 21 11.92 -89.93 -30.55
N VAL A 22 11.78 -90.72 -29.48
CA VAL A 22 11.98 -90.25 -28.10
C VAL A 22 13.45 -89.88 -27.86
N VAL A 23 14.39 -90.68 -28.38
CA VAL A 23 15.84 -90.38 -28.28
C VAL A 23 16.20 -89.14 -29.11
N LEU A 24 15.61 -88.95 -30.30
CA LEU A 24 15.85 -87.77 -31.14
C LEU A 24 15.28 -86.49 -30.52
N VAL A 25 14.08 -86.55 -29.93
CA VAL A 25 13.49 -85.42 -29.21
C VAL A 25 14.25 -85.12 -27.94
N GLY A 26 14.71 -86.15 -27.21
CA GLY A 26 15.53 -86.00 -26.01
C GLY A 26 16.93 -85.44 -26.26
N PHE A 27 17.61 -85.89 -27.32
CA PHE A 27 18.90 -85.31 -27.73
C PHE A 27 18.75 -83.94 -28.38
N GLY A 28 17.66 -83.71 -29.12
CA GLY A 28 17.35 -82.40 -29.70
C GLY A 28 17.05 -81.34 -28.65
N SER A 29 16.32 -81.70 -27.59
CA SER A 29 16.06 -80.79 -26.47
C SER A 29 17.30 -80.56 -25.60
N LEU A 30 18.14 -81.58 -25.37
CA LEU A 30 19.44 -81.40 -24.69
C LEU A 30 20.42 -80.55 -25.51
N TYR A 31 20.44 -80.68 -26.83
CA TYR A 31 21.29 -79.86 -27.69
C TYR A 31 20.87 -78.38 -27.65
N LEU A 32 19.56 -78.11 -27.69
CA LEU A 32 19.04 -76.75 -27.54
C LEU A 32 19.31 -76.17 -26.15
N LEU A 33 19.28 -76.97 -25.09
CA LEU A 33 19.50 -76.50 -23.71
C LEU A 33 20.99 -76.28 -23.38
N VAL A 34 21.91 -77.03 -24.01
CA VAL A 34 23.37 -76.91 -23.80
C VAL A 34 24.00 -75.83 -24.69
N PHE A 35 23.43 -75.59 -25.88
CA PHE A 35 23.92 -74.59 -26.84
C PHE A 35 23.05 -73.34 -26.94
N ASP A 36 22.04 -73.17 -26.07
CA ASP A 36 21.36 -71.89 -25.90
C ASP A 36 22.36 -70.88 -25.30
N GLU A 37 22.74 -69.89 -26.10
CA GLU A 37 23.57 -68.74 -25.70
C GLU A 37 22.93 -67.96 -24.53
N GLU A 38 21.63 -68.11 -24.31
CA GLU A 38 20.89 -67.49 -23.20
C GLU A 38 21.15 -68.14 -21.84
N MET A 39 21.57 -69.41 -21.77
CA MET A 39 21.76 -70.15 -20.52
C MET A 39 23.22 -70.23 -20.04
N GLN A 40 24.20 -69.92 -20.91
CA GLN A 40 25.60 -69.74 -20.52
C GLN A 40 25.89 -68.29 -20.10
N GLY A 41 25.23 -67.84 -19.02
CA GLY A 41 25.73 -66.72 -18.20
C GLY A 41 26.19 -65.47 -18.96
N GLY A 42 25.26 -64.84 -19.70
CA GLY A 42 25.27 -63.43 -20.09
C GLY A 42 26.61 -62.77 -20.43
N ASP A 43 26.98 -62.82 -21.72
CA ASP A 43 27.51 -61.74 -22.59
C ASP A 43 28.55 -60.70 -22.08
N LYS A 44 29.13 -60.85 -20.88
CA LYS A 44 30.09 -59.91 -20.32
C LYS A 44 31.30 -60.65 -19.78
N THR A 45 32.47 -60.42 -20.39
CA THR A 45 33.73 -60.95 -19.89
C THR A 45 34.05 -60.38 -18.51
N ILE A 46 34.76 -61.12 -17.66
CA ILE A 46 35.22 -60.65 -16.34
C ILE A 46 36.00 -59.32 -16.46
N GLU A 47 36.74 -59.13 -17.56
CA GLU A 47 37.43 -57.89 -17.89
C GLU A 47 36.46 -56.71 -18.10
N SER A 48 35.29 -56.93 -18.72
CA SER A 48 34.27 -55.90 -18.87
C SER A 48 33.62 -55.53 -17.54
N ILE A 49 33.45 -56.49 -16.63
CA ILE A 49 32.92 -56.25 -15.27
C ILE A 49 33.94 -55.47 -14.44
N ILE A 50 35.22 -55.83 -14.47
CA ILE A 50 36.29 -55.11 -13.76
C ILE A 50 36.42 -53.68 -14.30
N ARG A 51 36.31 -53.49 -15.62
CA ARG A 51 36.34 -52.16 -16.24
C ARG A 51 35.14 -51.32 -15.82
N ASP A 52 33.95 -51.89 -15.81
CA ASP A 52 32.72 -51.19 -15.41
C ASP A 52 32.74 -50.85 -13.90
N GLN A 53 33.16 -51.80 -13.06
CA GLN A 53 33.37 -51.57 -11.63
C GLN A 53 34.44 -50.52 -11.36
N GLY A 54 35.54 -50.52 -12.11
CA GLY A 54 36.58 -49.49 -12.02
C GLY A 54 36.04 -48.10 -12.36
N GLY A 55 35.23 -47.99 -13.41
CA GLY A 55 34.54 -46.74 -13.77
C GLY A 55 33.53 -46.29 -12.71
N GLN A 56 32.79 -47.23 -12.09
CA GLN A 56 31.88 -46.93 -10.99
C GLN A 56 32.63 -46.45 -9.74
N ILE A 57 33.76 -47.08 -9.39
CA ILE A 57 34.60 -46.65 -8.26
C ILE A 57 35.12 -45.22 -8.48
N GLU A 58 35.65 -44.91 -9.67
CA GLU A 58 36.12 -43.56 -9.99
C GLU A 58 34.98 -42.52 -9.94
N SER A 59 33.79 -42.89 -10.42
CA SER A 59 32.58 -42.07 -10.31
C SER A 59 32.19 -41.83 -8.85
N TYR A 60 32.23 -42.86 -8.01
CA TYR A 60 31.93 -42.74 -6.59
C TYR A 60 32.97 -41.89 -5.85
N GLU A 61 34.26 -42.04 -6.15
CA GLU A 61 35.32 -41.21 -5.58
C GLU A 61 35.11 -39.72 -5.91
N LYS A 62 34.79 -39.40 -7.17
CA LYS A 62 34.45 -38.02 -7.57
C LYS A 62 33.23 -37.51 -6.82
N SER A 63 32.19 -38.33 -6.66
CA SER A 63 30.99 -37.95 -5.91
C SER A 63 31.28 -37.67 -4.42
N ILE A 64 32.15 -38.46 -3.78
CA ILE A 64 32.55 -38.28 -2.37
C ILE A 64 33.32 -36.97 -2.19
N ILE A 65 34.22 -36.62 -3.12
CA ILE A 65 34.96 -35.36 -3.08
C ILE A 65 34.00 -34.16 -3.19
N MET A 66 33.06 -34.20 -4.13
CA MET A 66 32.05 -33.14 -4.29
C MET A 66 31.13 -33.03 -3.07
N GLN A 67 30.74 -34.16 -2.48
CA GLN A 67 29.93 -34.18 -1.25
C GLN A 67 30.70 -33.62 -0.05
N LYS A 68 32.00 -33.91 0.09
CA LYS A 68 32.84 -33.34 1.15
C LYS A 68 32.95 -31.81 1.05
N ASP A 69 33.19 -31.27 -0.15
CA ASP A 69 33.20 -29.82 -0.39
C ASP A 69 31.84 -29.17 -0.07
N THR A 70 30.75 -29.87 -0.41
CA THR A 70 29.38 -29.41 -0.07
C THR A 70 29.14 -29.40 1.45
N ILE A 71 29.64 -30.41 2.18
CA ILE A 71 29.54 -30.50 3.66
C ILE A 71 30.39 -29.41 4.34
N GLU A 72 31.55 -29.08 3.80
CA GLU A 72 32.40 -28.02 4.35
C GLU A 72 31.74 -26.64 4.23
N LYS A 73 31.22 -26.34 3.04
CA LYS A 73 30.41 -25.13 2.79
C LYS A 73 29.15 -25.07 3.65
N SER A 74 28.52 -26.21 3.96
CA SER A 74 27.35 -26.24 4.83
C SER A 74 27.69 -25.96 6.29
N LYS A 75 28.86 -26.42 6.79
CA LYS A 75 29.35 -26.10 8.15
C LYS A 75 29.61 -24.60 8.34
N GLU A 76 30.18 -23.92 7.34
CA GLU A 76 30.39 -22.47 7.39
C GLU A 76 29.06 -21.71 7.44
N ARG A 77 28.05 -22.15 6.67
CA ARG A 77 26.70 -21.59 6.72
C ARG A 77 26.03 -21.77 8.08
N VAL A 78 26.26 -22.89 8.76
CA VAL A 78 25.76 -23.12 10.13
C VAL A 78 26.40 -22.15 11.14
N LYS A 79 27.73 -21.94 11.08
CA LYS A 79 28.40 -20.96 11.97
C LYS A 79 27.89 -19.54 11.75
N LEU A 80 27.74 -19.12 10.49
CA LEU A 80 27.14 -17.82 10.16
C LEU A 80 25.70 -17.71 10.67
N SER A 81 24.93 -18.81 10.63
CA SER A 81 23.58 -18.85 11.19
C SER A 81 23.58 -18.64 12.71
N ASP A 82 24.52 -19.23 13.45
CA ASP A 82 24.63 -19.04 14.90
C ASP A 82 25.03 -17.60 15.27
N GLU A 83 25.93 -16.99 14.50
CA GLU A 83 26.30 -15.57 14.66
C GLU A 83 25.10 -14.65 14.39
N VAL A 84 24.29 -14.92 13.37
CA VAL A 84 23.06 -14.17 13.08
C VAL A 84 22.09 -14.25 14.25
N VAL A 85 21.85 -15.44 14.81
CA VAL A 85 20.98 -15.60 16.00
C VAL A 85 21.54 -14.83 17.21
N GLY A 86 22.85 -14.82 17.40
CA GLY A 86 23.51 -14.03 18.45
C GLY A 86 23.32 -12.53 18.27
N LEU A 87 23.46 -12.04 17.03
CA LEU A 87 23.23 -10.64 16.68
C LEU A 87 21.75 -10.25 16.82
N GLU A 88 20.81 -11.12 16.44
CA GLU A 88 19.37 -10.91 16.62
C GLU A 88 19.01 -10.72 18.10
N ARG A 89 19.59 -11.52 19.01
CA ARG A 89 19.41 -11.33 20.46
C ARG A 89 19.97 -10.00 20.95
N GLN A 90 21.14 -9.59 20.47
CA GLN A 90 21.72 -8.30 20.83
C GLN A 90 20.88 -7.13 20.29
N ILE A 91 20.34 -7.25 19.08
CA ILE A 91 19.42 -6.27 18.50
C ILE A 91 18.17 -6.17 19.37
N ALA A 92 17.57 -7.29 19.77
CA ALA A 92 16.39 -7.30 20.64
C ALA A 92 16.66 -6.62 22.00
N LEU A 93 17.78 -6.93 22.65
CA LEU A 93 18.16 -6.30 23.93
C LEU A 93 18.39 -4.79 23.78
N ARG A 94 19.09 -4.37 22.72
CA ARG A 94 19.31 -2.95 22.44
C ARG A 94 18.01 -2.23 22.11
N GLN A 95 17.08 -2.91 21.42
CA GLN A 95 15.76 -2.37 21.13
C GLN A 95 14.97 -2.11 22.40
N THR A 96 14.93 -3.08 23.34
CA THR A 96 14.32 -2.88 24.66
C THR A 96 14.92 -1.69 25.39
N ARG A 97 16.26 -1.56 25.40
CA ARG A 97 16.93 -0.44 26.08
C ARG A 97 16.61 0.91 25.44
N ILE A 98 16.49 0.95 24.11
CA ILE A 98 16.07 2.16 23.38
C ILE A 98 14.64 2.55 23.79
N ASP A 99 13.74 1.58 23.93
CA ASP A 99 12.35 1.85 24.28
C ASP A 99 12.19 2.29 25.75
N GLU A 100 13.00 1.74 26.66
CA GLU A 100 13.12 2.25 28.04
C GLU A 100 13.60 3.71 28.06
N MET A 101 14.71 4.02 27.39
CA MET A 101 15.25 5.39 27.34
C MET A 101 14.27 6.39 26.74
N LYS A 102 13.50 6.00 25.71
CA LYS A 102 12.44 6.84 25.15
C LYS A 102 11.36 7.15 26.18
N THR A 103 11.01 6.18 27.00
CA THR A 103 10.02 6.37 28.07
C THR A 103 10.56 7.34 29.13
N GLU A 104 11.80 7.14 29.59
CA GLU A 104 12.48 8.05 30.53
C GLU A 104 12.55 9.49 29.99
N ILE A 105 12.89 9.68 28.71
CA ILE A 105 12.92 11.01 28.07
C ILE A 105 11.52 11.64 28.07
N SER A 106 10.48 10.88 27.72
CA SER A 106 9.11 11.38 27.70
C SER A 106 8.63 11.82 29.09
N GLU A 107 9.01 11.08 30.13
CA GLU A 107 8.70 11.44 31.53
C GLU A 107 9.46 12.69 31.96
N ALA A 108 10.75 12.79 31.64
CA ALA A 108 11.58 13.95 31.94
C ALA A 108 11.06 15.22 31.24
N ASP A 109 10.67 15.13 29.97
CA ASP A 109 10.10 16.24 29.21
C ASP A 109 8.78 16.73 29.84
N THR A 110 7.94 15.80 30.28
CA THR A 110 6.69 16.13 30.97
C THR A 110 6.94 16.83 32.30
N SER A 111 7.94 16.35 33.06
CA SER A 111 8.36 16.97 34.33
C SER A 111 8.90 18.38 34.12
N ILE A 112 9.78 18.58 33.12
CA ILE A 112 10.31 19.89 32.74
C ILE A 112 9.18 20.84 32.36
N ALA A 113 8.24 20.40 31.52
CA ALA A 113 7.10 21.22 31.11
C ALA A 113 6.22 21.63 32.30
N THR A 114 6.02 20.71 33.26
CA THR A 114 5.26 20.97 34.49
C THR A 114 5.97 22.01 35.36
N MET A 115 7.27 21.83 35.63
CA MET A 115 8.07 22.77 36.42
C MET A 115 8.13 24.16 35.77
N GLN A 116 8.27 24.22 34.45
CA GLN A 116 8.24 25.49 33.72
C GLN A 116 6.88 26.20 33.85
N SER A 117 5.77 25.45 33.73
CA SER A 117 4.43 25.98 33.93
C SER A 117 4.22 26.53 35.35
N GLU A 118 4.61 25.76 36.37
CA GLU A 118 4.54 26.19 37.77
C GLU A 118 5.40 27.44 38.03
N TRP A 119 6.59 27.51 37.42
CA TRP A 119 7.45 28.68 37.51
C TRP A 119 6.84 29.93 36.87
N GLU A 120 6.20 29.80 35.71
CA GLU A 120 5.48 30.93 35.09
C GLU A 120 4.28 31.39 35.92
N ILE A 121 3.53 30.45 36.52
CA ILE A 121 2.43 30.76 37.44
C ILE A 121 2.96 31.52 38.66
N TYR A 122 4.06 31.04 39.26
CA TYR A 122 4.71 31.71 40.38
C TYR A 122 5.15 33.13 40.01
N LYS A 123 5.85 33.31 38.87
CA LYS A 123 6.27 34.63 38.39
C LYS A 123 5.09 35.56 38.13
N ALA A 124 4.00 35.07 37.54
CA ALA A 124 2.80 35.85 37.32
C ALA A 124 2.15 36.31 38.63
N ALA A 125 2.05 35.42 39.62
CA ALA A 125 1.55 35.74 40.95
C ALA A 125 2.45 36.77 41.68
N TYR A 126 3.77 36.58 41.61
CA TYR A 126 4.77 37.50 42.14
C TYR A 126 4.63 38.90 41.50
N ARG A 127 4.62 38.97 40.16
CA ARG A 127 4.43 40.22 39.41
C ARG A 127 3.14 40.93 39.85
N LYS A 128 2.03 40.21 39.93
CA LYS A 128 0.74 40.77 40.34
C LYS A 128 0.81 41.36 41.75
N ALA A 129 1.41 40.63 42.70
CA ALA A 129 1.52 41.06 44.09
C ALA A 129 2.45 42.27 44.25
N GLU A 130 3.65 42.22 43.66
CA GLU A 130 4.64 43.30 43.77
C GLU A 130 4.17 44.57 43.09
N ARG A 131 3.57 44.44 41.89
CA ARG A 131 3.02 45.59 41.17
C ARG A 131 1.84 46.22 41.91
N ALA A 132 0.98 45.42 42.53
CA ALA A 132 -0.12 45.94 43.34
C ALA A 132 0.37 46.73 44.56
N ARG A 133 1.46 46.27 45.21
CA ARG A 133 2.09 46.98 46.34
C ARG A 133 2.73 48.30 45.94
N ALA A 134 3.30 48.37 44.74
CA ALA A 134 3.96 49.57 44.24
C ALA A 134 2.99 50.67 43.78
N ILE A 135 1.71 50.36 43.55
CA ILE A 135 0.71 51.38 43.21
C ILE A 135 0.55 52.35 44.40
N GLY A 136 0.75 53.63 44.14
CA GLY A 136 0.74 54.70 45.13
C GLY A 136 2.10 55.04 45.74
N GLU A 137 3.14 54.24 45.48
CA GLU A 137 4.51 54.50 45.89
C GLU A 137 4.99 55.85 45.30
N LYS A 138 5.70 56.63 46.13
CA LYS A 138 6.25 57.93 45.75
C LYS A 138 7.76 57.82 45.62
N LEU A 139 8.27 58.20 44.46
CA LEU A 139 9.68 58.27 44.14
C LEU A 139 10.10 59.74 44.02
N PRO A 140 11.20 60.16 44.65
CA PRO A 140 11.66 61.54 44.57
C PRO A 140 12.00 61.94 43.12
N GLU A 141 12.62 61.03 42.37
CA GLU A 141 13.04 61.22 40.99
C GLU A 141 13.03 59.87 40.25
N LEU A 142 12.73 59.89 38.96
CA LEU A 142 12.79 58.72 38.08
C LEU A 142 13.37 59.13 36.73
N THR A 143 14.46 58.49 36.32
CA THR A 143 15.16 58.79 35.06
C THR A 143 15.06 57.62 34.09
N THR A 144 14.39 57.81 32.95
CA THR A 144 14.23 56.78 31.91
C THR A 144 15.56 56.42 31.26
N LYS A 145 15.59 55.28 30.55
CA LYS A 145 16.74 54.87 29.72
C LYS A 145 17.10 55.91 28.64
N SER A 146 16.11 56.67 28.17
CA SER A 146 16.30 57.77 27.22
C SER A 146 16.87 59.06 27.85
N GLY A 147 17.08 59.09 29.17
CA GLY A 147 17.64 60.23 29.89
C GLY A 147 16.62 61.28 30.33
N VAL A 148 15.32 61.01 30.22
CA VAL A 148 14.27 61.93 30.68
C VAL A 148 14.02 61.72 32.17
N THR A 149 14.06 62.80 32.93
CA THR A 149 13.92 62.75 34.39
C THR A 149 12.63 63.39 34.86
N TYR A 150 11.85 62.63 35.62
CA TYR A 150 10.59 63.08 36.23
C TYR A 150 10.79 63.25 37.73
N LYS A 151 10.32 64.37 38.28
CA LYS A 151 10.41 64.70 39.72
C LYS A 151 9.07 64.53 40.43
N GLY A 152 9.11 64.11 41.70
CA GLY A 152 7.92 63.93 42.52
C GLY A 152 6.97 62.86 41.96
N VAL A 153 7.54 61.73 41.57
CA VAL A 153 6.85 60.67 40.83
C VAL A 153 5.97 59.85 41.76
N LYS A 154 4.74 59.57 41.33
CA LYS A 154 3.82 58.63 41.97
C LYS A 154 3.41 57.56 40.97
N ILE A 155 3.51 56.30 41.35
CA ILE A 155 3.04 55.20 40.51
C ILE A 155 1.51 55.14 40.59
N ASN A 156 0.81 55.33 39.48
CA ASN A 156 -0.65 55.31 39.42
C ASN A 156 -1.19 53.94 39.00
N LYS A 157 -0.52 53.28 38.05
CA LYS A 157 -0.91 51.96 37.53
C LYS A 157 0.30 51.27 36.92
N ILE A 158 0.38 49.95 37.05
CA ILE A 158 1.38 49.12 36.37
C ILE A 158 0.64 48.10 35.51
N ASP A 159 0.82 48.19 34.19
CA ASP A 159 0.35 47.20 33.22
C ASP A 159 1.49 46.22 32.89
N ASP A 160 1.24 45.21 32.06
CA ASP A 160 2.27 44.24 31.65
C ASP A 160 3.33 44.79 30.69
N LEU A 161 3.12 45.95 30.07
CA LEU A 161 4.06 46.58 29.12
C LEU A 161 4.52 47.99 29.51
N ARG A 162 3.90 48.59 30.54
CA ARG A 162 4.12 50.00 30.87
C ARG A 162 3.79 50.32 32.33
N ILE A 163 4.43 51.35 32.86
CA ILE A 163 4.05 51.98 34.13
C ILE A 163 3.46 53.35 33.84
N ASN A 164 2.29 53.63 34.40
CA ASN A 164 1.70 54.95 34.39
C ASN A 164 2.09 55.68 35.67
N ILE A 165 2.83 56.76 35.52
CA ILE A 165 3.28 57.62 36.60
C ILE A 165 2.54 58.97 36.56
N GLY A 166 2.31 59.56 37.72
CA GLY A 166 2.06 60.99 37.89
C GLY A 166 3.32 61.71 38.34
N HIS A 167 3.59 62.90 37.83
CA HIS A 167 4.70 63.77 38.20
C HIS A 167 4.23 65.23 38.23
N ALA A 168 5.12 66.17 38.57
CA ALA A 168 4.78 67.58 38.72
C ALA A 168 4.04 68.20 37.53
N ASP A 169 4.40 67.82 36.30
CA ASP A 169 3.87 68.39 35.05
C ASP A 169 2.72 67.57 34.43
N GLY A 170 2.28 66.48 35.06
CA GLY A 170 1.16 65.68 34.55
C GLY A 170 1.32 64.17 34.76
N SER A 171 0.77 63.38 33.84
CA SER A 171 0.84 61.91 33.87
C SER A 171 1.52 61.38 32.60
N LYS A 172 2.36 60.37 32.76
CA LYS A 172 3.09 59.75 31.66
C LYS A 172 3.06 58.22 31.77
N ALA A 173 2.91 57.55 30.64
CA ALA A 173 3.13 56.13 30.51
C ALA A 173 4.59 55.90 30.07
N ILE A 174 5.35 55.13 30.85
CA ILE A 174 6.71 54.70 30.53
C ILE A 174 6.63 53.25 30.06
N ALA A 175 6.99 53.00 28.81
CA ALA A 175 7.04 51.66 28.24
C ALA A 175 8.24 50.86 28.79
N TRP A 176 8.14 49.54 28.76
CA TRP A 176 9.17 48.63 29.32
C TRP A 176 10.57 48.87 28.73
N ASN A 177 10.66 49.26 27.46
CA ASN A 177 11.92 49.53 26.75
C ASN A 177 12.59 50.84 27.21
N GLU A 178 11.82 51.79 27.72
CA GLU A 178 12.32 53.06 28.27
C GLU A 178 12.46 53.03 29.80
N MET A 179 12.00 51.94 30.43
CA MET A 179 11.99 51.80 31.88
C MET A 179 13.40 51.64 32.46
N PRO A 180 13.70 52.29 33.60
CA PRO A 180 14.94 52.07 34.35
C PRO A 180 15.17 50.58 34.65
N ASN A 181 16.43 50.11 34.67
CA ASN A 181 16.74 48.69 34.87
C ASN A 181 16.28 48.16 36.24
N ASP A 182 16.44 48.96 37.29
CA ASP A 182 15.98 48.65 38.64
C ASP A 182 14.47 48.39 38.71
N LEU A 183 13.67 49.22 38.04
CA LEU A 183 12.22 49.01 37.98
C LEU A 183 11.83 47.89 37.01
N ALA A 184 12.55 47.74 35.91
CA ALA A 184 12.34 46.64 34.98
C ALA A 184 12.59 45.29 35.67
N ASP A 185 13.67 45.16 36.45
CA ASP A 185 14.00 43.96 37.20
C ASP A 185 13.00 43.72 38.33
N ARG A 186 12.69 44.74 39.14
CA ARG A 186 11.74 44.65 40.26
C ARG A 186 10.36 44.17 39.82
N PHE A 187 9.84 44.70 38.71
CA PHE A 187 8.52 44.32 38.18
C PHE A 187 8.57 43.24 37.11
N GLN A 188 9.75 42.64 36.91
CA GLN A 188 10.04 41.58 35.94
C GLN A 188 9.51 41.90 34.53
N PHE A 189 9.77 43.11 34.05
CA PHE A 189 9.57 43.46 32.65
C PHE A 189 10.70 42.86 31.82
N THR A 190 10.40 41.75 31.14
CA THR A 190 11.35 41.11 30.24
C THR A 190 10.91 41.27 28.79
N LYS A 191 11.87 41.20 27.87
CA LYS A 191 11.60 41.24 26.43
C LYS A 191 10.71 40.07 26.02
N GLU A 192 10.91 38.89 26.61
CA GLU A 192 10.14 37.69 26.33
C GLU A 192 8.66 37.86 26.71
N LEU A 193 8.39 38.51 27.85
CA LEU A 193 7.03 38.83 28.27
C LEU A 193 6.36 39.82 27.30
N ALA A 194 7.11 40.86 26.90
CA ALA A 194 6.61 41.84 25.95
C ALA A 194 6.32 41.22 24.58
N ASP A 195 7.25 40.38 24.08
CA ASP A 195 7.10 39.65 22.83
C ASP A 195 5.96 38.62 22.91
N ALA A 196 5.74 37.97 24.06
CA ALA A 196 4.63 37.02 24.26
C ALA A 196 3.27 37.72 24.22
N LEU A 197 3.13 38.89 24.85
CA LEU A 197 1.89 39.67 24.83
C LEU A 197 1.65 40.31 23.47
N TYR A 198 2.70 40.83 22.82
CA TYR A 198 2.61 41.34 21.46
C TYR A 198 2.21 40.23 20.47
N LYS A 199 2.77 39.02 20.65
CA LYS A 199 2.33 37.82 19.93
C LYS A 199 0.89 37.47 20.27
N GLN A 200 0.44 37.51 21.51
CA GLN A 200 -0.93 37.20 21.90
C GLN A 200 -1.94 38.16 21.25
N GLU A 201 -1.64 39.46 21.21
CA GLU A 201 -2.45 40.46 20.54
C GLU A 201 -2.49 40.24 19.01
N HIS A 202 -1.36 39.87 18.39
CA HIS A 202 -1.30 39.55 16.95
C HIS A 202 -1.79 38.14 16.58
N THR A 203 -1.73 37.14 17.47
CA THR A 203 -2.19 35.77 17.24
C THR A 203 -3.71 35.68 17.30
N VAL A 204 -4.40 36.56 18.05
CA VAL A 204 -5.86 36.68 17.97
C VAL A 204 -6.28 37.12 16.56
N VAL A 205 -5.56 38.06 15.95
CA VAL A 205 -5.82 38.54 14.57
C VAL A 205 -5.42 37.47 13.53
N ALA A 206 -4.27 36.82 13.70
CA ALA A 206 -3.81 35.75 12.80
C ALA A 206 -4.62 34.44 12.94
N GLY A 207 -5.16 34.15 14.12
CA GLY A 207 -6.02 33.00 14.39
C GLY A 207 -7.40 33.14 13.76
N LEU A 208 -7.95 34.36 13.72
CA LEU A 208 -9.15 34.68 12.96
C LEU A 208 -8.93 34.53 11.44
N GLY A 209 -7.76 34.96 10.93
CA GLY A 209 -7.38 34.77 9.52
C GLY A 209 -7.22 33.29 9.13
N ALA A 210 -6.49 32.51 9.93
CA ALA A 210 -6.31 31.08 9.68
C ALA A 210 -7.63 30.29 9.78
N ALA A 211 -8.54 30.68 10.67
CA ALA A 211 -9.87 30.07 10.77
C ALA A 211 -10.74 30.38 9.55
N ALA A 212 -10.67 31.59 9.00
CA ALA A 212 -11.35 31.95 7.76
C ALA A 212 -10.81 31.15 6.56
N ASP A 213 -9.50 31.05 6.42
CA ASP A 213 -8.83 30.28 5.36
C ASP A 213 -9.21 28.78 5.42
N MET A 214 -9.25 28.19 6.63
CA MET A 214 -9.67 26.80 6.80
C MET A 214 -11.15 26.58 6.42
N THR A 215 -12.04 27.52 6.74
CA THR A 215 -13.45 27.45 6.34
C THR A 215 -13.62 27.55 4.81
N GLU A 216 -12.87 28.44 4.16
CA GLU A 216 -12.89 28.58 2.69
C GLU A 216 -12.38 27.32 1.97
N ILE A 217 -11.29 26.73 2.48
CA ILE A 217 -10.75 25.47 1.95
C ILE A 217 -11.76 24.33 2.12
N ARG A 218 -12.42 24.23 3.28
CA ARG A 218 -13.48 23.22 3.50
C ARG A 218 -14.66 23.42 2.54
N GLY A 219 -15.12 24.65 2.34
CA GLY A 219 -16.16 24.96 1.36
C GLY A 219 -15.77 24.59 -0.07
N SER A 220 -14.50 24.80 -0.45
CA SER A 220 -13.97 24.41 -1.76
C SER A 220 -13.93 22.89 -1.95
N ILE A 221 -13.53 22.14 -0.90
CA ILE A 221 -13.57 20.66 -0.91
C ILE A 221 -15.00 20.16 -1.09
N ASP A 222 -15.96 20.72 -0.35
CA ASP A 222 -17.37 20.33 -0.43
C ASP A 222 -17.95 20.60 -1.83
N PHE A 223 -17.60 21.73 -2.42
CA PHE A 223 -17.97 22.07 -3.80
C PHE A 223 -17.38 21.11 -4.83
N ILE A 224 -16.10 20.75 -4.74
CA ILE A 224 -15.50 19.81 -5.70
C ILE A 224 -16.12 18.41 -5.53
N ASN A 225 -16.38 17.98 -4.29
CA ASN A 225 -17.06 16.71 -4.00
C ASN A 225 -18.51 16.67 -4.50
N SER A 226 -19.23 17.79 -4.52
CA SER A 226 -20.56 17.85 -5.14
C SER A 226 -20.47 17.68 -6.65
N LYS A 227 -19.47 18.30 -7.30
CA LYS A 227 -19.20 18.13 -8.74
C LYS A 227 -18.78 16.71 -9.12
N ILE A 228 -18.01 16.02 -8.29
CA ILE A 228 -17.72 14.60 -8.49
C ILE A 228 -19.02 13.79 -8.49
N ARG A 229 -19.89 13.98 -7.49
CA ARG A 229 -21.18 13.28 -7.38
C ARG A 229 -22.12 13.55 -8.56
N GLU A 230 -22.22 14.80 -9.01
CA GLU A 230 -22.99 15.16 -10.20
C GLU A 230 -22.47 14.42 -11.45
N SER A 231 -21.15 14.40 -11.66
CA SER A 231 -20.54 13.71 -12.80
C SER A 231 -20.68 12.18 -12.73
N GLU A 232 -20.63 11.61 -11.52
CA GLU A 232 -20.91 10.18 -11.27
C GLU A 232 -22.35 9.82 -11.65
N GLY A 233 -23.32 10.65 -11.23
CA GLY A 233 -24.72 10.47 -11.59
C GLY A 233 -24.95 10.48 -13.11
N PHE A 234 -24.34 11.45 -13.80
CA PHE A 234 -24.41 11.54 -15.26
C PHE A 234 -23.76 10.32 -15.95
N TYR A 235 -22.57 9.92 -15.51
CA TYR A 235 -21.88 8.73 -16.05
C TYR A 235 -22.72 7.46 -15.85
N ASN A 236 -23.27 7.25 -14.66
CA ASN A 236 -24.11 6.09 -14.35
C ASN A 236 -25.36 6.05 -15.24
N SER A 237 -26.00 7.20 -15.48
CA SER A 237 -27.11 7.28 -16.44
C SER A 237 -26.70 6.86 -17.84
N LYS A 238 -25.53 7.31 -18.34
CA LYS A 238 -25.02 6.92 -19.67
C LYS A 238 -24.62 5.45 -19.74
N ALA A 239 -24.08 4.91 -18.66
CA ALA A 239 -23.75 3.48 -18.58
C ALA A 239 -25.02 2.61 -18.62
N GLN A 240 -26.08 3.06 -17.96
CA GLN A 240 -27.39 2.42 -18.03
C GLN A 240 -27.98 2.50 -19.44
N ASP A 241 -27.94 3.67 -20.09
CA ASP A 241 -28.39 3.83 -21.48
C ASP A 241 -27.62 2.89 -22.42
N HIS A 242 -26.30 2.77 -22.25
CA HIS A 242 -25.46 1.86 -23.02
C HIS A 242 -25.88 0.40 -22.83
N SER A 243 -26.09 -0.04 -21.59
CA SER A 243 -26.56 -1.40 -21.28
C SER A 243 -27.95 -1.67 -21.90
N GLN A 244 -28.86 -0.71 -21.82
CA GLN A 244 -30.19 -0.83 -22.45
C GLN A 244 -30.10 -0.88 -23.98
N ALA A 245 -29.23 -0.08 -24.60
CA ALA A 245 -29.00 -0.11 -26.04
C ALA A 245 -28.47 -1.48 -26.49
N GLN A 246 -27.54 -2.07 -25.74
CA GLN A 246 -27.04 -3.43 -26.02
C GLN A 246 -28.17 -4.48 -25.95
N ALA A 247 -29.00 -4.42 -24.91
CA ALA A 247 -30.14 -5.34 -24.77
C ALA A 247 -31.16 -5.18 -25.93
N ARG A 248 -31.42 -3.95 -26.38
CA ARG A 248 -32.29 -3.68 -27.52
C ARG A 248 -31.72 -4.24 -28.82
N ILE A 249 -30.43 -4.04 -29.08
CA ILE A 249 -29.76 -4.59 -30.27
C ILE A 249 -29.90 -6.11 -30.28
N GLN A 250 -29.61 -6.78 -29.17
CA GLN A 250 -29.75 -8.23 -29.07
C GLN A 250 -31.19 -8.70 -29.34
N GLY A 251 -32.19 -7.96 -28.83
CA GLY A 251 -33.60 -8.23 -29.13
C GLY A 251 -33.95 -8.07 -30.62
N LEU A 252 -33.40 -7.05 -31.28
CA LEU A 252 -33.59 -6.81 -32.71
C LEU A 252 -32.88 -7.88 -33.56
N GLU A 253 -31.67 -8.31 -33.18
CA GLU A 253 -30.93 -9.40 -33.83
C GLU A 253 -31.72 -10.71 -33.78
N ASN A 254 -32.27 -11.06 -32.62
CA ASN A 254 -33.15 -12.24 -32.47
C ASN A 254 -34.39 -12.14 -33.37
N LYS A 255 -34.98 -10.95 -33.50
CA LYS A 255 -36.13 -10.70 -34.38
C LYS A 255 -35.75 -10.85 -35.85
N ILE A 256 -34.61 -10.32 -36.27
CA ILE A 256 -34.06 -10.49 -37.63
C ILE A 256 -33.89 -11.98 -37.93
N GLN A 257 -33.30 -12.74 -37.00
CA GLN A 257 -33.11 -14.19 -37.17
C GLN A 257 -34.47 -14.92 -37.32
N GLY A 258 -35.47 -14.55 -36.51
CA GLY A 258 -36.83 -15.08 -36.64
C GLY A 258 -37.47 -14.78 -38.00
N LEU A 259 -37.30 -13.55 -38.51
CA LEU A 259 -37.80 -13.16 -39.84
C LEU A 259 -37.06 -13.89 -40.97
N GLN A 260 -35.75 -14.10 -40.84
CA GLN A 260 -34.95 -14.89 -41.80
C GLN A 260 -35.44 -16.34 -41.86
N ASN A 261 -35.72 -16.96 -40.71
CA ASN A 261 -36.30 -18.30 -40.64
C ASN A 261 -37.71 -18.35 -41.28
N ALA A 262 -38.53 -17.33 -41.09
CA ALA A 262 -39.85 -17.22 -41.72
C ALA A 262 -39.76 -17.11 -43.25
N ILE A 263 -38.80 -16.35 -43.76
CA ILE A 263 -38.49 -16.29 -45.20
C ILE A 263 -38.10 -17.68 -45.71
N ALA A 264 -37.18 -18.37 -45.03
CA ALA A 264 -36.76 -19.72 -45.42
C ALA A 264 -37.92 -20.73 -45.46
N ALA A 265 -38.86 -20.63 -44.52
CA ALA A 265 -40.06 -21.45 -44.48
C ALA A 265 -41.09 -21.11 -45.58
N GLU A 266 -41.15 -19.85 -46.04
CA GLU A 266 -42.01 -19.43 -47.14
C GLU A 266 -41.49 -19.88 -48.52
N VAL A 267 -40.17 -19.98 -48.70
CA VAL A 267 -39.57 -20.42 -49.97
C VAL A 267 -40.04 -21.82 -50.38
N ASN A 268 -40.43 -22.65 -49.41
CA ASN A 268 -40.95 -24.00 -49.64
C ASN A 268 -42.47 -24.05 -49.90
N LYS A 269 -43.18 -22.91 -49.88
CA LYS A 269 -44.63 -22.82 -50.12
C LYS A 269 -44.90 -22.24 -51.51
N ALA A 270 -45.93 -22.75 -52.19
CA ALA A 270 -46.36 -22.24 -53.49
C ALA A 270 -46.91 -20.81 -53.35
N GLY A 271 -46.10 -19.81 -53.72
CA GLY A 271 -46.44 -18.38 -53.69
C GLY A 271 -45.74 -17.63 -52.57
N LEU A 272 -44.63 -16.97 -52.89
CA LEU A 272 -43.77 -16.12 -52.05
C LEU A 272 -44.44 -14.79 -51.63
N ARG A 273 -45.67 -14.83 -51.12
CA ARG A 273 -46.50 -13.63 -50.95
C ARG A 273 -46.07 -12.74 -49.76
N GLN A 274 -45.47 -13.28 -48.69
CA GLN A 274 -45.06 -12.50 -47.50
C GLN A 274 -43.57 -12.14 -47.47
N THR A 275 -42.74 -12.76 -48.31
CA THR A 275 -41.29 -12.55 -48.34
C THR A 275 -40.89 -11.07 -48.49
N PRO A 276 -41.51 -10.25 -49.36
CA PRO A 276 -41.20 -8.82 -49.43
C PRO A 276 -41.48 -8.08 -48.11
N ARG A 277 -42.56 -8.44 -47.40
CA ARG A 277 -42.92 -7.86 -46.11
C ARG A 277 -41.91 -8.19 -45.02
N TYR A 278 -41.43 -9.44 -44.96
CA TYR A 278 -40.39 -9.83 -44.01
C TYR A 278 -39.07 -9.13 -44.27
N ARG A 279 -38.70 -8.92 -45.54
CA ARG A 279 -37.49 -8.14 -45.90
C ARG A 279 -37.59 -6.68 -45.46
N SER A 280 -38.74 -6.03 -45.64
CA SER A 280 -38.96 -4.67 -45.12
C SER A 280 -38.80 -4.61 -43.60
N GLN A 281 -39.37 -5.57 -42.87
CA GLN A 281 -39.24 -5.62 -41.41
C GLN A 281 -37.81 -5.89 -40.93
N ILE A 282 -37.01 -6.65 -41.70
CA ILE A 282 -35.58 -6.83 -41.42
C ILE A 282 -34.86 -5.50 -41.58
N GLN A 283 -35.12 -4.74 -42.66
CA GLN A 283 -34.53 -3.43 -42.88
C GLN A 283 -34.87 -2.47 -41.73
N ASP A 284 -36.13 -2.40 -41.32
CA ASP A 284 -36.55 -1.55 -40.18
C ASP A 284 -35.80 -1.93 -38.88
N CYS A 285 -35.54 -3.22 -38.67
CA CYS A 285 -34.77 -3.68 -37.51
C CYS A 285 -33.29 -3.33 -37.64
N GLN A 286 -32.71 -3.37 -38.85
CA GLN A 286 -31.33 -2.98 -39.11
C GLN A 286 -31.11 -1.48 -38.88
N ASP A 287 -32.03 -0.64 -39.37
CA ASP A 287 -31.99 0.81 -39.16
C ASP A 287 -32.08 1.15 -37.65
N ALA A 288 -32.93 0.42 -36.91
CA ALA A 288 -33.03 0.56 -35.46
C ALA A 288 -31.75 0.10 -34.71
N ILE A 289 -31.08 -0.97 -35.17
CA ILE A 289 -29.79 -1.40 -34.64
C ILE A 289 -28.73 -0.32 -34.87
N GLU A 290 -28.69 0.30 -36.05
CA GLU A 290 -27.73 1.35 -36.35
C GLU A 290 -27.92 2.58 -35.45
N ALA A 291 -29.16 2.98 -35.20
CA ALA A 291 -29.52 4.07 -34.30
C ALA A 291 -29.09 3.80 -32.83
N GLU A 292 -29.30 2.58 -32.33
CA GLU A 292 -28.83 2.19 -30.99
C GLU A 292 -27.29 2.02 -30.95
N GLY A 293 -26.69 1.52 -32.03
CA GLY A 293 -25.25 1.37 -32.19
C GLY A 293 -24.50 2.71 -32.17
N ALA A 294 -25.11 3.80 -32.63
CA ALA A 294 -24.57 5.15 -32.48
C ALA A 294 -24.40 5.55 -31.00
N LYS A 295 -25.35 5.19 -30.13
CA LYS A 295 -25.25 5.48 -28.69
C LYS A 295 -24.11 4.70 -28.04
N ILE A 296 -23.94 3.43 -28.42
CA ILE A 296 -22.84 2.57 -27.94
C ILE A 296 -21.48 3.14 -28.34
N ARG A 297 -21.33 3.56 -29.61
CA ARG A 297 -20.07 4.11 -30.13
C ARG A 297 -19.59 5.35 -29.37
N SER A 298 -20.50 6.17 -28.86
CA SER A 298 -20.16 7.39 -28.09
C SER A 298 -19.73 7.11 -26.64
N PHE A 299 -20.09 5.97 -26.06
CA PHE A 299 -19.89 5.70 -24.63
C PHE A 299 -18.41 5.61 -24.18
N PRO A 300 -17.48 5.00 -24.94
CA PRO A 300 -16.06 4.96 -24.56
C PRO A 300 -15.42 6.34 -24.43
N GLU A 301 -15.83 7.29 -25.27
CA GLU A 301 -15.35 8.68 -25.21
C GLU A 301 -15.83 9.35 -23.92
N TYR A 302 -17.12 9.20 -23.58
CA TYR A 302 -17.65 9.67 -22.30
C TYR A 302 -16.95 9.03 -21.09
N GLN A 303 -16.67 7.73 -21.14
CA GLN A 303 -15.96 7.04 -20.06
C GLN A 303 -14.54 7.60 -19.88
N THR A 304 -13.85 7.89 -20.97
CA THR A 304 -12.50 8.46 -20.95
C THR A 304 -12.51 9.87 -20.36
N GLN A 305 -13.43 10.73 -20.83
CA GLN A 305 -13.59 12.10 -20.32
C GLN A 305 -13.93 12.10 -18.82
N TYR A 306 -14.89 11.29 -18.40
CA TYR A 306 -15.30 11.16 -17.00
C TYR A 306 -14.13 10.73 -16.10
N ARG A 307 -13.35 9.72 -16.50
CA ARG A 307 -12.17 9.29 -15.74
C ARG A 307 -11.15 10.40 -15.61
N ALA A 308 -10.84 11.10 -16.71
CA ALA A 308 -9.88 12.20 -16.69
C ALA A 308 -10.33 13.36 -15.77
N GLU A 309 -11.59 13.78 -15.87
CA GLU A 309 -12.15 14.82 -14.99
C GLU A 309 -12.15 14.39 -13.53
N ARG A 310 -12.56 13.15 -13.24
CA ARG A 310 -12.59 12.62 -11.89
C ARG A 310 -11.19 12.62 -11.27
N THR A 311 -10.19 12.09 -11.98
CA THR A 311 -8.81 12.07 -11.49
C THR A 311 -8.29 13.48 -11.21
N LYS A 312 -8.61 14.45 -12.07
CA LYS A 312 -8.25 15.85 -11.84
C LYS A 312 -8.89 16.42 -10.58
N ARG A 313 -10.21 16.25 -10.42
CA ARG A 313 -10.95 16.73 -9.24
C ARG A 313 -10.47 16.05 -7.95
N GLU A 314 -10.20 14.75 -7.97
CA GLU A 314 -9.65 14.03 -6.82
C GLU A 314 -8.24 14.52 -6.44
N ALA A 315 -7.40 14.87 -7.42
CA ALA A 315 -6.10 15.48 -7.17
C ALA A 315 -6.22 16.88 -6.53
N GLU A 316 -7.17 17.70 -6.99
CA GLU A 316 -7.47 19.01 -6.40
C GLU A 316 -7.95 18.88 -4.95
N VAL A 317 -8.86 17.94 -4.66
CA VAL A 317 -9.31 17.65 -3.29
C VAL A 317 -8.14 17.23 -2.41
N LYS A 318 -7.25 16.35 -2.87
CA LYS A 318 -6.05 15.94 -2.11
C LYS A 318 -5.13 17.11 -1.81
N ALA A 319 -4.92 18.00 -2.79
CA ALA A 319 -4.09 19.20 -2.60
C ALA A 319 -4.70 20.15 -1.55
N LEU A 320 -6.01 20.37 -1.61
CA LEU A 320 -6.73 21.18 -0.61
C LEU A 320 -6.72 20.55 0.77
N GLN A 321 -6.89 19.23 0.88
CA GLN A 321 -6.78 18.50 2.15
C GLN A 321 -5.38 18.61 2.76
N LEU A 322 -4.33 18.53 1.93
CA LEU A 322 -2.96 18.73 2.38
C LEU A 322 -2.77 20.16 2.91
N ARG A 323 -3.25 21.17 2.18
CA ARG A 323 -3.20 22.57 2.62
C ARG A 323 -3.94 22.79 3.94
N LEU A 324 -5.14 22.20 4.08
CA LEU A 324 -5.92 22.25 5.31
C LEU A 324 -5.14 21.65 6.49
N ARG A 325 -4.53 20.48 6.29
CA ARG A 325 -3.72 19.80 7.32
C ARG A 325 -2.49 20.61 7.71
N THR A 326 -1.85 21.28 6.76
CA THR A 326 -0.72 22.18 7.04
C THR A 326 -1.17 23.35 7.92
N LEU A 327 -2.28 24.00 7.58
CA LEU A 327 -2.85 25.09 8.38
C LEU A 327 -3.26 24.61 9.79
N GLU A 328 -3.85 23.42 9.91
CA GLU A 328 -4.20 22.81 11.19
C GLU A 328 -2.95 22.53 12.05
N MET A 329 -1.86 22.03 11.45
CA MET A 329 -0.59 21.82 12.16
C MET A 329 0.07 23.14 12.56
N GLU A 330 0.03 24.17 11.71
CA GLU A 330 0.52 25.51 12.04
C GLU A 330 -0.28 26.16 13.18
N ALA A 331 -1.59 25.92 13.22
CA ALA A 331 -2.43 26.36 14.32
C ALA A 331 -2.11 25.63 15.63
N GLN A 332 -1.78 24.33 15.59
CA GLN A 332 -1.41 23.53 16.76
C GLN A 332 -0.01 23.81 17.30
N LYS A 333 0.94 24.22 16.45
CA LYS A 333 2.32 24.57 16.86
C LYS A 333 2.43 25.92 17.57
N LYS A 334 1.36 26.72 17.61
CA LYS A 334 1.36 27.98 18.36
C LYS A 334 1.16 27.67 19.85
N PRO A 335 2.14 27.93 20.72
CA PRO A 335 1.98 27.72 22.16
C PRO A 335 0.84 28.60 22.67
N LYS A 336 -0.01 28.01 23.53
CA LYS A 336 -1.13 28.67 24.21
C LYS A 336 -0.68 29.81 25.11
#